data_AF-A0A419WHM7-F1
#
_entry.id   AF-A0A419WHM7-F1
#
_cell.length_a   1.000
_cell.length_b   1.000
_cell.length_c   1.000
_cell.angle_alpha   90.00
_cell.angle_beta   90.00
_cell.angle_gamma   90.00
#
_symmetry.space_group_name_H-M   'P 1'
#
loop_
_entity.id
_entity.type
_entity.pdbx_description
1 polymer ?
#
loop_
_entity_poly.entity_id
_entity_poly.type
_entity_poly.pdbx_seq_one_letter_code
_entity_poly.pdbx_strand_id
1 'polypeptide(L)'
;MSIRQALERNGSDRSGDGTSTVLTAGGVAATGLSIAGSLVAYGILPGTVRIHWTLGGGPYYGPEHAPTALVLLAFPAFVGILAIGARQIAARLERTDEFAGRSTAYTLLVLTALVSVLVAQAVIIGANI
;
A
#
# COMPACT_ATOMS: atom_id res chain seq x y z
N MET A 1 -39.57 -20.21 7.40
CA MET A 1 -38.36 -19.44 7.06
C MET A 1 -38.40 -19.17 5.56
N SER A 2 -38.52 -17.91 5.15
CA SER A 2 -38.81 -17.53 3.75
C SER A 2 -37.52 -17.50 2.91
N ILE A 3 -37.59 -17.94 1.64
CA ILE A 3 -36.48 -17.90 0.67
C ILE A 3 -35.88 -16.49 0.54
N ARG A 4 -36.68 -15.44 0.75
CA ARG A 4 -36.20 -14.05 0.80
C ARG A 4 -35.24 -13.78 1.95
N GLN A 5 -35.52 -14.29 3.15
CA GLN A 5 -34.64 -14.12 4.31
C GLN A 5 -33.31 -14.87 4.14
N ALA A 6 -33.29 -15.99 3.40
CA ALA A 6 -32.07 -16.71 3.10
C ALA A 6 -31.17 -15.96 2.08
N LEU A 7 -31.78 -15.30 1.09
CA LEU A 7 -31.06 -14.47 0.11
C LEU A 7 -30.51 -13.17 0.73
N GLU A 8 -31.25 -12.51 1.61
CA GLU A 8 -30.81 -11.28 2.30
C GLU A 8 -29.65 -11.55 3.30
N ARG A 9 -29.66 -12.71 3.98
CA ARG A 9 -28.52 -13.15 4.80
C ARG A 9 -27.26 -13.42 3.96
N ASN A 10 -27.42 -14.09 2.81
CA ASN A 10 -26.29 -14.47 1.96
C ASN A 10 -25.62 -13.28 1.26
N GLY A 11 -26.34 -12.17 1.06
CA GLY A 11 -25.81 -10.93 0.50
C GLY A 11 -25.10 -10.02 1.51
N SER A 12 -25.44 -10.10 2.79
CA SER A 12 -24.83 -9.30 3.86
C SER A 12 -23.54 -9.92 4.42
N ASP A 13 -23.48 -11.26 4.52
CA ASP A 13 -22.28 -11.96 5.00
C ASP A 13 -21.09 -11.90 4.01
N ARG A 14 -21.35 -11.78 2.70
CA ARG A 14 -20.30 -11.83 1.66
C ARG A 14 -19.47 -10.55 1.54
N SER A 15 -20.07 -9.40 1.86
CA SER A 15 -19.45 -8.08 1.64
C SER A 15 -18.36 -7.75 2.68
N GLY A 16 -18.55 -8.19 3.94
CA GLY A 16 -17.56 -8.02 5.01
C GLY A 16 -16.36 -8.95 4.85
N ASP A 17 -16.61 -10.23 4.59
CA ASP A 17 -15.55 -11.26 4.49
C ASP A 17 -14.64 -11.08 3.25
N GLY A 18 -15.23 -10.63 2.14
CA GLY A 18 -14.49 -10.36 0.90
C GLY A 18 -13.51 -9.19 1.02
N THR A 19 -13.89 -8.12 1.72
CA THR A 19 -13.06 -6.91 1.87
C THR A 19 -11.79 -7.20 2.65
N SER A 20 -11.90 -7.84 3.82
CA SER A 20 -10.75 -8.22 4.66
C SER A 20 -9.79 -9.18 3.93
N THR A 21 -10.34 -10.14 3.18
CA THR A 21 -9.54 -11.11 2.42
C THR A 21 -8.75 -10.43 1.30
N VAL A 22 -9.39 -9.56 0.52
CA VAL A 22 -8.73 -8.82 -0.58
C VAL A 22 -7.65 -7.89 -0.04
N LEU A 23 -7.93 -7.15 1.04
CA LEU A 23 -6.94 -6.27 1.66
C LEU A 23 -5.74 -7.03 2.22
N THR A 24 -5.98 -8.21 2.81
CA THR A 24 -4.91 -9.07 3.32
C THR A 24 -4.04 -9.60 2.18
N ALA A 25 -4.65 -10.17 1.15
CA ALA A 25 -3.93 -10.69 -0.02
C ALA A 25 -3.16 -9.58 -0.74
N GLY A 26 -3.81 -8.43 -0.99
CA GLY A 26 -3.20 -7.27 -1.63
C GLY A 26 -2.05 -6.68 -0.82
N GLY A 27 -2.21 -6.56 0.50
CA GLY A 27 -1.16 -6.11 1.41
C GLY A 27 0.05 -7.03 1.44
N VAL A 28 -0.16 -8.35 1.53
CA VAL A 28 0.92 -9.35 1.50
C VAL A 28 1.65 -9.33 0.16
N ALA A 29 0.92 -9.31 -0.95
CA ALA A 29 1.49 -9.27 -2.30
C ALA A 29 2.32 -7.99 -2.51
N ALA A 30 1.77 -6.83 -2.13
CA ALA A 30 2.47 -5.55 -2.24
C ALA A 30 3.74 -5.52 -1.36
N THR A 31 3.66 -6.05 -0.14
CA THR A 31 4.83 -6.11 0.76
C THR A 31 5.91 -7.02 0.18
N GLY A 32 5.54 -8.21 -0.29
CA GLY A 32 6.46 -9.15 -0.92
C GLY A 32 7.13 -8.57 -2.16
N LEU A 33 6.37 -7.90 -3.02
CA LEU A 33 6.90 -7.23 -4.21
C LEU A 33 7.86 -6.09 -3.83
N SER A 34 7.52 -5.29 -2.82
CA SER A 34 8.37 -4.21 -2.32
C SER A 34 9.70 -4.74 -1.75
N ILE A 35 9.67 -5.85 -1.01
CA ILE A 35 10.87 -6.54 -0.51
C ILE A 35 11.71 -7.05 -1.67
N ALA A 36 11.12 -7.79 -2.61
CA ALA A 36 11.83 -8.35 -3.75
C ALA A 36 12.49 -7.25 -4.59
N GLY A 37 11.74 -6.17 -4.89
CA GLY A 37 12.26 -5.00 -5.60
C GLY A 37 13.40 -4.33 -4.85
N SER A 38 13.31 -4.23 -3.52
CA SER A 38 14.38 -3.68 -2.69
C SER A 38 15.65 -4.55 -2.70
N LEU A 39 15.51 -5.87 -2.62
CA LEU A 39 16.66 -6.78 -2.65
C LEU A 39 17.37 -6.73 -4.00
N VAL A 40 16.63 -6.71 -5.11
CA VAL A 40 17.19 -6.54 -6.45
C VAL A 40 17.89 -5.19 -6.55
N ALA A 41 17.24 -4.10 -6.15
CA ALA A 41 17.78 -2.75 -6.22
C ALA A 41 19.05 -2.57 -5.39
N TYR A 42 19.15 -3.21 -4.23
CA TYR A 42 20.34 -3.13 -3.37
C TYR A 42 21.61 -3.66 -4.05
N GLY A 43 21.49 -4.62 -4.97
CA GLY A 43 22.62 -5.17 -5.72
C GLY A 43 23.08 -4.31 -6.90
N ILE A 44 22.28 -3.33 -7.33
CA ILE A 44 22.55 -2.49 -8.51
C ILE A 44 22.77 -1.02 -8.17
N LEU A 45 22.15 -0.52 -7.10
CA LEU A 45 22.23 0.89 -6.73
C LEU A 45 23.57 1.21 -6.01
N PRO A 46 24.06 2.46 -6.14
CA PRO A 46 25.20 2.93 -5.36
C PRO A 46 24.90 2.95 -3.85
N GLY A 47 25.92 3.15 -3.00
CA GLY A 47 25.75 3.17 -1.53
C GLY A 47 24.81 4.25 -0.99
N THR A 48 24.58 5.30 -1.79
CA THR A 48 23.64 6.38 -1.49
C THR A 48 22.78 6.69 -2.72
N VAL A 49 21.49 6.89 -2.52
CA VAL A 49 20.55 7.34 -3.55
C VAL A 49 20.28 8.83 -3.42
N ARG A 50 20.13 9.50 -4.55
CA ARG A 50 19.58 10.86 -4.62
C ARG A 50 18.10 10.79 -4.24
N ILE A 51 17.68 11.69 -3.35
CA ILE A 51 16.29 11.80 -2.87
C ILE A 51 15.65 13.14 -3.23
N HIS A 52 16.45 14.06 -3.79
CA HIS A 52 16.02 15.40 -4.14
C HIS A 52 16.32 15.71 -5.61
N TRP A 53 15.30 16.08 -6.37
CA TRP A 53 15.42 16.55 -7.75
C TRP A 53 14.87 17.98 -7.84
N THR A 54 15.75 18.95 -8.13
CA THR A 54 15.34 20.33 -8.39
C THR A 54 14.90 20.48 -9.84
N LEU A 55 13.71 21.01 -10.08
CA LEU A 55 13.22 21.38 -11.41
C LEU A 55 13.58 22.84 -11.77
N GLY A 56 14.63 23.39 -11.15
CA GLY A 56 15.02 24.80 -11.21
C GLY A 56 14.19 25.68 -10.26
N GLY A 57 14.84 26.64 -9.58
CA GLY A 57 14.13 27.76 -8.94
C GLY A 57 14.42 28.09 -7.48
N GLY A 58 15.53 27.65 -6.87
CA GLY A 58 15.93 28.20 -5.56
C GLY A 58 17.05 27.44 -4.85
N PRO A 59 17.72 28.06 -3.86
CA PRO A 59 18.70 27.39 -3.02
C PRO A 59 18.01 26.32 -2.15
N TYR A 60 18.47 25.08 -2.28
CA TYR A 60 18.02 23.95 -1.45
C TYR A 60 18.96 23.80 -0.24
N TYR A 61 18.37 23.68 0.96
CA TYR A 61 19.11 23.58 2.22
C TYR A 61 18.92 22.22 2.93
N GLY A 62 18.61 21.15 2.19
CA GLY A 62 18.38 19.82 2.76
C GLY A 62 19.39 18.75 2.29
N PRO A 63 19.28 17.51 2.80
CA PRO A 63 20.08 16.39 2.34
C PRO A 63 19.71 16.00 0.90
N GLU A 64 20.67 16.03 -0.02
CA GLU A 64 20.46 15.64 -1.42
C GLU A 64 20.40 14.12 -1.61
N HIS A 65 21.08 13.38 -0.72
CA HIS A 65 21.27 11.94 -0.79
C HIS A 65 20.92 11.26 0.53
N ALA A 66 20.49 10.01 0.45
CA ALA A 66 20.24 9.16 1.60
C ALA A 66 20.90 7.78 1.42
N PRO A 67 21.27 7.09 2.51
CA PRO A 67 21.79 5.72 2.42
C PRO A 67 20.79 4.79 1.73
N THR A 68 21.26 4.07 0.70
CA THR A 68 20.41 3.20 -0.12
C THR A 68 19.70 2.15 0.71
N ALA A 69 20.43 1.54 1.67
CA ALA A 69 19.85 0.56 2.59
C ALA A 69 18.65 1.12 3.37
N LEU A 70 18.74 2.37 3.86
CA LEU A 70 17.65 2.99 4.61
C LEU A 70 16.44 3.27 3.72
N VAL A 71 16.67 3.80 2.52
CA VAL A 71 15.58 4.10 1.57
C VAL A 71 14.87 2.82 1.15
N LEU A 72 15.62 1.77 0.81
CA LEU A 72 15.06 0.49 0.39
C LEU A 72 14.37 -0.25 1.55
N LEU A 73 14.79 -0.07 2.80
CA LEU A 73 14.08 -0.61 3.96
C LEU A 73 12.76 0.15 4.23
N ALA A 74 12.73 1.46 3.97
CA ALA A 74 11.58 2.30 4.26
C ALA A 74 10.34 1.93 3.44
N PHE A 75 10.50 1.56 2.16
CA PHE A 75 9.38 1.19 1.30
C PHE A 75 8.57 -0.02 1.80
N PRO A 76 9.15 -1.21 2.01
CA PRO A 76 8.40 -2.37 2.49
C PRO A 76 7.84 -2.13 3.89
N ALA A 77 8.53 -1.37 4.75
CA ALA A 77 8.00 -0.94 6.04
C ALA A 77 6.74 -0.07 5.86
N PHE A 78 6.77 0.91 4.95
CA PHE A 78 5.63 1.79 4.67
C PHE A 78 4.45 1.03 4.08
N VAL A 79 4.69 0.12 3.12
CA VAL A 79 3.65 -0.78 2.57
C VAL A 79 3.04 -1.64 3.67
N GLY A 80 3.86 -2.23 4.54
CA GLY A 80 3.39 -3.04 5.66
C GLY A 80 2.52 -2.25 6.65
N ILE A 81 2.96 -1.04 7.03
CA ILE A 81 2.19 -0.13 7.89
C ILE A 81 0.85 0.22 7.25
N LEU A 82 0.84 0.56 5.96
CA LEU A 82 -0.38 0.92 5.24
C LEU A 82 -1.36 -0.26 5.16
N ALA A 83 -0.87 -1.46 4.86
CA ALA A 83 -1.67 -2.67 4.80
C ALA A 83 -2.29 -3.03 6.17
N ILE A 84 -1.48 -3.00 7.24
CA ILE A 84 -1.94 -3.28 8.60
C ILE A 84 -2.95 -2.22 9.06
N GLY A 85 -2.63 -0.93 8.85
CA GLY A 85 -3.50 0.18 9.20
C GLY A 85 -4.84 0.12 8.47
N ALA A 86 -4.82 -0.15 7.16
CA ALA A 86 -6.02 -0.29 6.36
C ALA A 86 -6.91 -1.45 6.83
N ARG A 87 -6.31 -2.58 7.24
CA ARG A 87 -7.06 -3.71 7.80
C ARG A 87 -7.69 -3.35 9.15
N GLN A 88 -6.96 -2.66 10.02
CA GLN A 88 -7.49 -2.23 11.32
C GLN A 88 -8.64 -1.24 11.17
N ILE A 89 -8.54 -0.32 10.21
CA ILE A 89 -9.61 0.63 9.89
C ILE A 89 -10.82 -0.10 9.30
N ALA A 90 -10.64 -1.02 8.34
CA ALA A 90 -11.73 -1.82 7.78
C ALA A 90 -12.50 -2.57 8.87
N ALA A 91 -11.79 -3.28 9.77
CA ALA A 91 -12.41 -4.02 10.87
C ALA A 91 -13.17 -3.13 11.88
N ARG A 92 -12.82 -1.84 11.98
CA ARG A 92 -13.57 -0.87 12.78
C ARG A 92 -14.80 -0.35 12.04
N LEU A 93 -14.68 -0.11 10.74
CA LEU A 93 -15.76 0.40 9.89
C LEU A 93 -16.83 -0.66 9.59
N GLU A 94 -16.47 -1.94 9.53
CA GLU A 94 -17.43 -3.05 9.38
C GLU A 94 -18.47 -3.10 10.51
N ARG A 95 -18.23 -2.41 11.63
CA ARG A 95 -19.20 -2.26 12.72
C ARG A 95 -20.28 -1.21 12.44
N THR A 96 -20.22 -0.50 11.33
CA THR A 96 -21.18 0.54 10.95
C THR A 96 -21.95 0.15 9.68
N ASP A 97 -23.26 0.37 9.70
CA ASP A 97 -24.14 0.01 8.57
C ASP A 97 -23.83 0.81 7.29
N GLU A 98 -23.28 2.02 7.43
CA GLU A 98 -22.86 2.88 6.31
C GLU A 98 -21.68 2.31 5.51
N PHE A 99 -20.84 1.47 6.13
CA PHE A 99 -19.66 0.93 5.47
C PHE A 99 -20.01 -0.14 4.43
N ALA A 100 -21.11 -0.87 4.62
CA ALA A 100 -21.55 -1.92 3.69
C ALA A 100 -21.65 -1.39 2.24
N GLY A 101 -22.18 -0.18 2.07
CA GLY A 101 -22.31 0.49 0.76
C GLY A 101 -21.03 1.12 0.20
N ARG A 102 -19.96 1.23 1.01
CA ARG A 102 -18.69 1.91 0.63
C ARG A 102 -17.46 1.01 0.68
N SER A 103 -17.60 -0.23 1.14
CA SER A 103 -16.54 -1.24 1.28
C SER A 103 -15.69 -1.43 0.02
N THR A 104 -16.32 -1.46 -1.17
CA THR A 104 -15.63 -1.55 -2.46
C THR A 104 -14.77 -0.33 -2.75
N ALA A 105 -15.32 0.88 -2.57
CA ALA A 105 -14.59 2.13 -2.81
C ALA A 105 -13.39 2.27 -1.86
N TYR A 106 -13.57 1.88 -0.60
CA TYR A 106 -12.49 1.81 0.38
C TYR A 106 -11.39 0.83 -0.05
N THR A 107 -11.78 -0.39 -0.46
CA THR A 107 -10.83 -1.41 -0.92
C THR A 107 -10.00 -0.91 -2.11
N LEU A 108 -10.65 -0.32 -3.11
CA LEU A 108 -9.97 0.25 -4.28
C LEU A 108 -9.04 1.39 -3.88
N LEU A 109 -9.44 2.25 -2.94
CA LEU A 109 -8.59 3.33 -2.45
C LEU A 109 -7.33 2.79 -1.77
N VAL A 110 -7.45 1.77 -0.93
CA VAL A 110 -6.29 1.14 -0.26
C VAL A 110 -5.38 0.47 -1.28
N LEU A 111 -5.93 -0.31 -2.22
CA LEU A 111 -5.14 -0.94 -3.27
C LEU A 111 -4.43 0.08 -4.14
N THR A 112 -5.10 1.19 -4.48
CA THR A 112 -4.50 2.30 -5.22
C THR A 112 -3.34 2.91 -4.44
N ALA A 113 -3.51 3.15 -3.14
CA ALA A 113 -2.44 3.68 -2.29
C ALA A 113 -1.23 2.73 -2.23
N LEU A 114 -1.45 1.41 -2.08
CA LEU A 114 -0.38 0.41 -2.10
C LEU A 114 0.37 0.43 -3.44
N VAL A 115 -0.36 0.46 -4.56
CA VAL A 115 0.23 0.57 -5.91
C VAL A 115 1.02 1.87 -6.06
N SER A 116 0.51 3.01 -5.57
CA SER A 116 1.22 4.29 -5.62
C SER A 116 2.56 4.23 -4.89
N VAL A 117 2.64 3.56 -3.74
CA VAL A 117 3.91 3.37 -3.01
C VAL A 117 4.88 2.52 -3.82
N LEU A 118 4.42 1.44 -4.45
CA LEU A 118 5.26 0.59 -5.30
C LEU A 118 5.77 1.32 -6.55
N VAL A 119 4.92 2.14 -7.17
CA VAL A 119 5.31 2.99 -8.29
C VAL A 119 6.34 4.02 -7.84
N ALA A 120 6.15 4.67 -6.69
CA ALA A 120 7.14 5.60 -6.14
C ALA A 120 8.49 4.90 -5.87
N GLN A 121 8.47 3.69 -5.31
CA GLN A 121 9.66 2.87 -5.14
C GLN A 121 10.37 2.60 -6.48
N ALA A 122 9.63 2.15 -7.49
CA ALA A 122 10.17 1.87 -8.82
C ALA A 122 10.76 3.13 -9.48
N VAL A 123 10.11 4.29 -9.33
CA VAL A 123 10.60 5.58 -9.84
C VAL A 123 11.90 5.97 -9.13
N ILE A 124 11.98 5.86 -7.81
CA ILE A 124 13.20 6.17 -7.05
C ILE A 124 14.35 5.25 -7.46
N ILE A 125 14.09 3.95 -7.61
CA ILE A 125 15.09 2.99 -8.09
C ILE A 125 15.52 3.37 -9.51
N GLY A 126 14.59 3.53 -10.44
CA GLY A 126 14.88 3.84 -11.84
C GLY A 126 15.58 5.19 -12.06
N ALA A 127 15.33 6.18 -11.19
CA ALA A 127 16.00 7.47 -11.24
C ALA A 127 17.43 7.46 -10.66
N ASN A 128 17.85 6.37 -10.01
CA ASN A 128 19.14 6.20 -9.36
C ASN A 128 19.98 5.03 -9.91
N ILE A 129 19.48 4.33 -10.94
CA ILE A 129 20.27 3.44 -11.81
C ILE A 129 20.98 4.31 -12.84
#